data_AF-A0AAV7IJI1-F1
#
_entry.id   AF-A0AAV7IJI1-F1
#
_cell.length_a   1.000
_cell.length_b   1.000
_cell.length_c   1.000
_cell.angle_alpha   90.00
_cell.angle_beta   90.00
_cell.angle_gamma   90.00
#
_symmetry.space_group_name_H-M   'P 1'
#
loop_
_entity.id
_entity.type
_entity.pdbx_description
1 polymer ?
#
loop_
_entity_poly.entity_id
_entity_poly.type
_entity_poly.pdbx_seq_one_letter_code
_entity_poly.pdbx_strand_id
1 'polypeptide(L)'
;MWRVELKLKDRRIYELEMEIQSIEDFLNSHSETNGIVELQKIIKKKLSKIHKLETTVAEFEDFLKQNPDVKELHDLKCQVDLKERRIRDLESWIERNGDVGIEKTRIIELEQMVTHLEEYVKSHNVDALKQKLQDREEKIEQLLKKIETLDKELMRREPIKNTNNLCDDELLNNFDDDEKMQIIKKVIYDKEVKMKEMEHAISEKDNSIQGYEQQVIELQDKIFKMVDEMKSMKIELSEYEAEDIGVLKEEIRVRDEKIQQLEEEIDSLERVFGDRMDLEEIEELLNVIKRKEEHQKQLELNLTKEKNENKELRAALRDSVAIANEAERKFKQTEKSKKDSIDRVKKLEQKGTTLQSTNALKCHSCRSLIKKFLKCEKNLKRLKDERRIQLKDLRHLRCESLKAALSEKDAHLALLELSAAKTVTQFDQMELLKADKARLLEELKKEDRKCIELSEEESSDSTTESTIVSKILEPTFVEDEDYLDNSQSVSETSR
;
A
#
# COMPACT_ATOMS: atom_id res chain seq x y z
N MET A 1 -88.18 13.53 -14.69
CA MET A 1 -86.78 13.14 -14.99
C MET A 1 -85.79 14.03 -14.25
N TRP A 2 -85.40 15.20 -14.76
CA TRP A 2 -84.29 16.05 -14.24
C TRP A 2 -84.05 16.07 -12.71
N ARG A 3 -85.08 16.29 -11.88
CA ARG A 3 -84.93 16.35 -10.40
C ARG A 3 -84.52 15.01 -9.73
N VAL A 4 -84.67 13.88 -10.42
CA VAL A 4 -84.19 12.55 -10.00
C VAL A 4 -82.76 12.31 -10.49
N GLU A 5 -82.49 12.72 -11.73
CA GLU A 5 -81.15 12.65 -12.34
C GLU A 5 -80.13 13.52 -11.60
N LEU A 6 -80.55 14.71 -11.14
CA LEU A 6 -79.74 15.59 -10.28
C LEU A 6 -79.36 14.86 -8.97
N LYS A 7 -80.35 14.32 -8.24
CA LYS A 7 -80.11 13.56 -6.99
C LYS A 7 -79.19 12.35 -7.16
N LEU A 8 -79.19 11.70 -8.33
CA LEU A 8 -78.26 10.62 -8.64
C LEU A 8 -76.83 11.13 -8.87
N LYS A 9 -76.67 12.30 -9.50
CA LYS A 9 -75.38 12.98 -9.66
C LYS A 9 -74.87 13.52 -8.33
N ASP A 10 -75.71 14.18 -7.53
CA ASP A 10 -75.39 14.66 -6.18
C ASP A 10 -74.87 13.50 -5.30
N ARG A 11 -75.55 12.35 -5.36
CA ARG A 11 -75.12 11.13 -4.66
C ARG A 11 -73.80 10.58 -5.18
N ARG A 12 -73.60 10.51 -6.50
CA ARG A 12 -72.32 9.99 -7.06
C ARG A 12 -71.16 10.95 -6.82
N ILE A 13 -71.40 12.26 -6.73
CA ILE A 13 -70.42 13.25 -6.29
C ILE A 13 -70.01 12.96 -4.84
N TYR A 14 -70.96 12.80 -3.92
CA TYR A 14 -70.66 12.44 -2.53
C TYR A 14 -69.91 11.10 -2.38
N GLU A 15 -70.26 10.09 -3.19
CA GLU A 15 -69.53 8.82 -3.24
C GLU A 15 -68.08 9.01 -3.76
N LEU A 16 -67.87 9.84 -4.78
CA LEU A 16 -66.53 10.18 -5.28
C LEU A 16 -65.71 11.04 -4.30
N GLU A 17 -66.34 11.96 -3.57
CA GLU A 17 -65.70 12.75 -2.51
C GLU A 17 -65.22 11.85 -1.36
N MET A 18 -66.00 10.83 -1.00
CA MET A 18 -65.61 9.80 -0.02
C MET A 18 -64.49 8.88 -0.54
N GLU A 19 -64.54 8.48 -1.82
CA GLU A 19 -63.46 7.73 -2.48
C GLU A 19 -62.15 8.54 -2.50
N ILE A 20 -62.21 9.84 -2.82
CA ILE A 20 -61.06 10.76 -2.84
C ILE A 20 -60.48 10.95 -1.42
N GLN A 21 -61.29 11.25 -0.41
CA GLN A 21 -60.81 11.41 0.97
C GLN A 21 -60.12 10.14 1.47
N SER A 22 -60.67 8.96 1.16
CA SER A 22 -60.05 7.68 1.52
C SER A 22 -58.69 7.46 0.84
N ILE A 23 -58.51 7.96 -0.39
CA ILE A 23 -57.24 7.91 -1.12
C ILE A 23 -56.24 8.93 -0.55
N GLU A 24 -56.69 10.13 -0.18
CA GLU A 24 -55.84 11.13 0.47
C GLU A 24 -55.38 10.67 1.87
N ASP A 25 -56.26 10.09 2.67
CA ASP A 25 -55.93 9.55 3.99
C ASP A 25 -54.95 8.36 3.87
N PHE A 26 -55.14 7.50 2.86
CA PHE A 26 -54.21 6.43 2.52
C PHE A 26 -52.84 6.97 2.10
N LEU A 27 -52.79 7.93 1.16
CA LEU A 27 -51.54 8.53 0.68
C LEU A 27 -50.81 9.29 1.79
N ASN A 28 -51.51 10.05 2.63
CA ASN A 28 -50.91 10.74 3.77
C ASN A 28 -50.31 9.75 4.77
N SER A 29 -51.05 8.70 5.16
CA SER A 29 -50.58 7.68 6.10
C SER A 29 -49.47 6.77 5.55
N HIS A 30 -49.41 6.54 4.23
CA HIS A 30 -48.39 5.72 3.57
C HIS A 30 -47.24 6.53 2.98
N SER A 31 -47.27 7.86 3.07
CA SER A 31 -46.12 8.70 2.74
C SER A 31 -45.03 8.57 3.82
N GLU A 32 -43.92 7.90 3.51
CA GLU A 32 -42.78 7.69 4.42
C GLU A 32 -41.93 8.96 4.67
N THR A 33 -42.61 10.10 4.84
CA THR A 33 -42.05 11.42 5.14
C THR A 33 -41.10 11.39 6.35
N ASN A 34 -41.40 10.59 7.37
CA ASN A 34 -40.52 10.37 8.52
C ASN A 34 -39.16 9.78 8.11
N GLY A 35 -39.14 8.73 7.29
CA GLY A 35 -37.92 8.11 6.80
C GLY A 35 -37.08 9.08 5.94
N ILE A 36 -37.75 9.86 5.09
CA ILE A 36 -37.12 10.92 4.29
C ILE A 36 -36.50 12.00 5.19
N VAL A 37 -37.20 12.42 6.26
CA VAL A 37 -36.70 13.41 7.23
C VAL A 37 -35.51 12.86 8.05
N GLU A 38 -35.49 11.58 8.39
CA GLU A 38 -34.33 10.96 9.05
C GLU A 38 -33.12 10.83 8.11
N LEU A 39 -33.33 10.42 6.86
CA LEU A 39 -32.31 10.43 5.83
C LEU A 39 -31.74 11.85 5.61
N GLN A 40 -32.57 12.89 5.58
CA GLN A 40 -32.11 14.29 5.52
C GLN A 40 -31.27 14.68 6.74
N LYS A 41 -31.65 14.27 7.97
CA LYS A 41 -30.85 14.49 9.18
C LYS A 41 -29.49 13.78 9.10
N ILE A 42 -29.44 12.55 8.57
CA ILE A 42 -28.20 11.78 8.37
C ILE A 42 -27.33 12.44 7.29
N ILE A 43 -27.91 12.87 6.18
CA ILE A 43 -27.19 13.56 5.09
C ILE A 43 -26.58 14.87 5.58
N LYS A 44 -27.34 15.71 6.32
CA LYS A 44 -26.80 16.95 6.92
C LYS A 44 -25.64 16.68 7.88
N LYS A 45 -25.72 15.62 8.71
CA LYS A 45 -24.60 15.19 9.57
C LYS A 45 -23.39 14.72 8.76
N LYS A 46 -23.59 13.95 7.69
CA LYS A 46 -22.51 13.50 6.79
C LYS A 46 -21.83 14.68 6.08
N LEU A 47 -22.60 15.60 5.49
CA LEU A 47 -22.07 16.80 4.84
C LEU A 47 -21.25 17.68 5.80
N SER A 48 -21.74 17.90 7.03
CA SER A 48 -20.97 18.64 8.05
C SER A 48 -19.67 17.92 8.45
N LYS A 49 -19.63 16.58 8.45
CA LYS A 49 -18.38 15.83 8.68
C LYS A 49 -17.44 15.90 7.47
N ILE A 50 -17.96 15.80 6.25
CA ILE A 50 -17.18 15.93 5.01
C ILE A 50 -16.51 17.31 4.97
N HIS A 51 -17.26 18.40 5.20
CA HIS A 51 -16.70 19.74 5.16
C HIS A 51 -15.60 20.00 6.21
N LYS A 52 -15.72 19.40 7.41
CA LYS A 52 -14.65 19.42 8.41
C LYS A 52 -13.40 18.65 7.96
N LEU A 53 -13.58 17.51 7.27
CA LEU A 53 -12.46 16.75 6.73
C LEU A 53 -11.78 17.51 5.58
N GLU A 54 -12.54 18.12 4.67
CA GLU A 54 -12.04 19.01 3.62
C GLU A 54 -11.21 20.16 4.20
N THR A 55 -11.69 20.78 5.27
CA THR A 55 -10.95 21.84 6.00
C THR A 55 -9.62 21.30 6.53
N THR A 56 -9.62 20.18 7.26
CA THR A 56 -8.37 19.59 7.77
C THR A 56 -7.41 19.12 6.67
N VAL A 57 -7.92 18.68 5.51
CA VAL A 57 -7.07 18.30 4.37
C VAL A 57 -6.41 19.54 3.76
N ALA A 58 -7.12 20.66 3.61
CA ALA A 58 -6.53 21.92 3.17
C ALA A 58 -5.47 22.44 4.17
N GLU A 59 -5.74 22.34 5.49
CA GLU A 59 -4.77 22.65 6.54
C GLU A 59 -3.51 21.77 6.46
N PHE A 60 -3.65 20.45 6.21
CA PHE A 60 -2.51 19.55 5.99
C PHE A 60 -1.76 19.84 4.68
N GLU A 61 -2.46 20.16 3.59
CA GLU A 61 -1.81 20.53 2.32
C GLU A 61 -1.00 21.82 2.45
N ASP A 62 -1.55 22.84 3.12
CA ASP A 62 -0.85 24.11 3.32
C ASP A 62 0.29 23.98 4.34
N PHE A 63 0.15 23.12 5.35
CA PHE A 63 1.27 22.70 6.19
C PHE A 63 2.37 22.04 5.36
N LEU A 64 2.05 21.06 4.49
CA LEU A 64 3.04 20.39 3.64
C LEU A 64 3.69 21.33 2.61
N LYS A 65 2.99 22.34 2.10
CA LYS A 65 3.54 23.40 1.23
C LYS A 65 4.48 24.35 1.99
N GLN A 66 4.26 24.55 3.29
CA GLN A 66 5.05 25.44 4.15
C GLN A 66 6.21 24.75 4.88
N ASN A 67 6.24 23.41 4.94
CA ASN A 67 7.38 22.68 5.50
C ASN A 67 8.60 22.84 4.58
N PRO A 68 9.73 23.41 5.05
CA PRO A 68 10.93 23.54 4.24
C PRO A 68 11.46 22.16 3.84
N ASP A 69 11.49 21.20 4.77
CA ASP A 69 11.92 19.81 4.56
C ASP A 69 11.24 19.16 3.35
N VAL A 70 9.91 19.32 3.22
CA VAL A 70 9.11 18.71 2.14
C VAL A 70 9.42 19.37 0.80
N LYS A 71 9.63 20.68 0.79
CA LYS A 71 10.05 21.43 -0.39
C LYS A 71 11.49 21.06 -0.80
N GLU A 72 12.41 20.94 0.15
CA GLU A 72 13.78 20.50 -0.10
C GLU A 72 13.82 19.06 -0.63
N LEU A 73 12.97 18.16 -0.13
CA LEU A 73 12.81 16.81 -0.67
C LEU A 73 12.29 16.82 -2.12
N HIS A 74 11.37 17.71 -2.45
CA HIS A 74 10.89 17.93 -3.83
C HIS A 74 11.99 18.49 -4.74
N ASP A 75 12.74 19.49 -4.29
CA ASP A 75 13.79 20.14 -5.07
C ASP A 75 15.02 19.21 -5.24
N LEU A 76 15.35 18.40 -4.23
CA LEU A 76 16.31 17.30 -4.31
C LEU A 76 15.85 16.23 -5.32
N LYS A 77 14.56 15.87 -5.32
CA LYS A 77 14.03 14.94 -6.32
C LYS A 77 14.15 15.51 -7.74
N CYS A 78 13.84 16.79 -7.94
CA CYS A 78 14.06 17.45 -9.24
C CYS A 78 15.52 17.41 -9.68
N GLN A 79 16.49 17.52 -8.76
CA GLN A 79 17.92 17.35 -9.04
C GLN A 79 18.30 15.90 -9.35
N VAL A 80 17.72 14.91 -8.68
CA VAL A 80 17.93 13.47 -9.00
C VAL A 80 17.39 13.16 -10.39
N ASP A 81 16.17 13.58 -10.72
CA ASP A 81 15.55 13.38 -12.04
C ASP A 81 16.39 14.04 -13.17
N LEU A 82 17.11 15.14 -12.88
CA LEU A 82 18.06 15.77 -13.80
C LEU A 82 19.37 14.97 -13.93
N LYS A 83 19.94 14.50 -12.81
CA LYS A 83 21.15 13.67 -12.80
C LYS A 83 20.92 12.33 -13.52
N GLU A 84 19.77 11.68 -13.31
CA GLU A 84 19.40 10.47 -14.05
C GLU A 84 19.31 10.69 -15.56
N ARG A 85 18.72 11.81 -16.02
CA ARG A 85 18.70 12.16 -17.44
C ARG A 85 20.11 12.30 -17.99
N ARG A 86 20.99 12.99 -17.27
CA ARG A 86 22.40 13.15 -17.65
C ARG A 86 23.16 11.82 -17.66
N ILE A 87 22.85 10.90 -16.75
CA ILE A 87 23.41 9.54 -16.75
C ILE A 87 22.94 8.79 -18.00
N ARG A 88 21.64 8.77 -18.29
CA ARG A 88 21.09 8.13 -19.51
C ARG A 88 21.65 8.73 -20.80
N ASP A 89 21.89 10.04 -20.86
CA ASP A 89 22.55 10.69 -21.99
C ASP A 89 24.00 10.23 -22.18
N LEU A 90 24.73 10.04 -21.07
CA LEU A 90 26.12 9.58 -21.06
C LEU A 90 26.23 8.08 -21.35
N GLU A 91 25.36 7.25 -20.80
CA GLU A 91 25.23 5.83 -21.14
C GLU A 91 24.93 5.68 -22.64
N SER A 92 23.97 6.43 -23.17
CA SER A 92 23.66 6.46 -24.61
C SER A 92 24.82 6.99 -25.46
N TRP A 93 25.73 7.81 -24.91
CA TRP A 93 26.93 8.29 -25.60
C TRP A 93 28.05 7.25 -25.57
N ILE A 94 28.21 6.54 -24.45
CA ILE A 94 29.14 5.40 -24.30
C ILE A 94 28.71 4.23 -25.18
N GLU A 95 27.41 3.96 -25.34
CA GLU A 95 26.90 2.91 -26.23
C GLU A 95 27.17 3.26 -27.72
N ARG A 96 26.98 4.52 -28.12
CA ARG A 96 27.24 4.98 -29.50
C ARG A 96 28.73 5.11 -29.85
N ASN A 97 29.56 5.51 -28.88
CA ASN A 97 31.01 5.63 -29.08
C ASN A 97 31.77 4.36 -28.67
N GLY A 98 31.07 3.39 -28.07
CA GLY A 98 31.56 2.06 -27.71
C GLY A 98 31.70 1.13 -28.92
N ASP A 99 31.97 1.66 -30.11
CA ASP A 99 32.43 0.88 -31.27
C ASP A 99 33.90 0.48 -31.09
N VAL A 100 34.13 -0.29 -30.03
CA VAL A 100 35.34 -1.08 -29.82
C VAL A 100 35.43 -2.20 -30.86
N GLY A 101 34.49 -2.31 -31.81
CA GLY A 101 34.58 -3.21 -32.96
C GLY A 101 35.77 -2.85 -33.84
N ILE A 102 35.91 -1.57 -34.21
CA ILE A 102 37.05 -1.08 -35.01
C ILE A 102 38.38 -1.38 -34.31
N GLU A 103 38.47 -1.06 -33.01
CA GLU A 103 39.72 -1.25 -32.25
C GLU A 103 40.03 -2.72 -31.98
N LYS A 104 39.03 -3.57 -31.71
CA LYS A 104 39.21 -5.04 -31.63
C LYS A 104 39.64 -5.63 -32.98
N THR A 105 39.06 -5.20 -34.09
CA THR A 105 39.51 -5.64 -35.42
C THR A 105 40.97 -5.28 -35.64
N ARG A 106 41.38 -4.06 -35.27
CA ARG A 106 42.77 -3.62 -35.39
C ARG A 106 43.73 -4.37 -34.46
N ILE A 107 43.30 -4.72 -33.24
CA ILE A 107 44.07 -5.56 -32.31
C ILE A 107 44.28 -6.96 -32.93
N ILE A 108 43.23 -7.58 -33.46
CA ILE A 108 43.30 -8.92 -34.10
C ILE A 108 44.24 -8.91 -35.32
N GLU A 109 44.23 -7.85 -36.14
CA GLU A 109 45.20 -7.68 -37.24
C GLU A 109 46.65 -7.64 -36.73
N LEU A 110 46.91 -6.91 -35.64
CA LEU A 110 48.24 -6.76 -35.05
C LEU A 110 48.72 -8.07 -34.39
N GLU A 111 47.85 -8.78 -33.67
CA GLU A 111 48.14 -10.11 -33.11
C GLU A 111 48.48 -11.13 -34.19
N GLN A 112 47.74 -11.14 -35.32
CA GLN A 112 48.05 -11.98 -36.47
C GLN A 112 49.40 -11.60 -37.08
N MET A 113 49.70 -10.31 -37.24
CA MET A 113 50.98 -9.85 -37.78
C MET A 113 52.17 -10.23 -36.87
N VAL A 114 52.04 -10.11 -35.55
CA VAL A 114 53.05 -10.55 -34.57
C VAL A 114 53.27 -12.07 -34.68
N THR A 115 52.20 -12.85 -34.79
CA THR A 115 52.29 -14.31 -34.96
C THR A 115 53.13 -14.70 -36.20
N HIS A 116 52.89 -14.05 -37.35
CA HIS A 116 53.68 -14.28 -38.57
C HIS A 116 55.15 -13.85 -38.41
N LEU A 117 55.42 -12.77 -37.68
CA LEU A 117 56.79 -12.33 -37.38
C LEU A 117 57.53 -13.32 -36.48
N GLU A 118 56.86 -13.90 -35.47
CA GLU A 118 57.43 -14.96 -34.66
C GLU A 118 57.78 -16.21 -35.49
N GLU A 119 56.88 -16.65 -36.37
CA GLU A 119 57.14 -17.78 -37.28
C GLU A 119 58.30 -17.48 -38.25
N TYR A 120 58.40 -16.24 -38.74
CA TYR A 120 59.53 -15.80 -39.55
C TYR A 120 60.87 -15.88 -38.78
N VAL A 121 60.92 -15.39 -37.52
CA VAL A 121 62.13 -15.48 -36.68
C VAL A 121 62.49 -16.94 -36.35
N LYS A 122 61.50 -17.76 -35.99
CA LYS A 122 61.68 -19.20 -35.69
C LYS A 122 62.22 -19.96 -36.90
N SER A 123 61.69 -19.69 -38.10
CA SER A 123 62.10 -20.37 -39.35
C SER A 123 63.48 -19.94 -39.86
N HIS A 124 63.91 -18.69 -39.62
CA HIS A 124 65.20 -18.17 -40.09
C HIS A 124 66.40 -18.53 -39.20
N ASN A 125 66.18 -19.38 -38.18
CA ASN A 125 67.23 -20.01 -37.37
C ASN A 125 68.23 -18.99 -36.76
N VAL A 126 67.69 -17.83 -36.35
CA VAL A 126 68.45 -16.64 -35.94
C VAL A 126 69.36 -16.94 -34.75
N ASP A 127 68.94 -17.79 -33.82
CA ASP A 127 69.74 -18.15 -32.64
C ASP A 127 70.94 -19.04 -32.98
N ALA A 128 70.85 -19.87 -34.03
CA ALA A 128 72.02 -20.58 -34.56
C ALA A 128 72.98 -19.66 -35.34
N LEU A 129 72.54 -18.46 -35.74
CA LEU A 129 73.42 -17.41 -36.26
C LEU A 129 74.05 -16.60 -35.12
N LYS A 130 73.31 -16.29 -34.05
CA LYS A 130 73.86 -15.69 -32.81
C LYS A 130 74.95 -16.58 -32.20
N GLN A 131 74.69 -17.88 -32.03
CA GLN A 131 75.68 -18.83 -31.50
C GLN A 131 76.95 -18.83 -32.36
N LYS A 132 76.83 -18.90 -33.69
CA LYS A 132 77.98 -18.80 -34.62
C LYS A 132 78.69 -17.45 -34.62
N LEU A 133 78.08 -16.39 -34.08
CA LEU A 133 78.73 -15.11 -33.82
C LEU A 133 79.55 -15.19 -32.53
N GLN A 134 78.93 -15.65 -31.44
CA GLN A 134 79.57 -15.84 -30.15
C GLN A 134 80.75 -16.81 -30.22
N ASP A 135 80.61 -17.95 -30.92
CA ASP A 135 81.67 -18.93 -31.19
C ASP A 135 82.90 -18.29 -31.86
N ARG A 136 82.73 -17.18 -32.60
CA ARG A 136 83.80 -16.41 -33.26
C ARG A 136 84.37 -15.34 -32.35
N GLU A 137 83.55 -14.70 -31.53
CA GLU A 137 83.98 -13.72 -30.53
C GLU A 137 84.88 -14.37 -29.48
N GLU A 138 84.47 -15.53 -28.93
CA GLU A 138 85.30 -16.36 -28.04
C GLU A 138 86.62 -16.81 -28.72
N LYS A 139 86.59 -17.10 -30.03
CA LYS A 139 87.78 -17.44 -30.83
C LYS A 139 88.74 -16.25 -30.96
N ILE A 140 88.22 -15.04 -31.15
CA ILE A 140 89.01 -13.81 -31.22
C ILE A 140 89.65 -13.53 -29.85
N GLU A 141 88.91 -13.68 -28.76
CA GLU A 141 89.44 -13.47 -27.41
C GLU A 141 90.58 -14.46 -27.08
N GLN A 142 90.45 -15.72 -27.49
CA GLN A 142 91.53 -16.73 -27.38
C GLN A 142 92.77 -16.36 -28.19
N LEU A 143 92.61 -15.78 -29.38
CA LEU A 143 93.73 -15.31 -30.21
C LEU A 143 94.43 -14.09 -29.60
N LEU A 144 93.67 -13.13 -29.06
CA LEU A 144 94.21 -11.95 -28.36
C LEU A 144 95.05 -12.36 -27.14
N LYS A 145 94.53 -13.25 -26.29
CA LYS A 145 95.28 -13.81 -25.14
C LYS A 145 96.56 -14.52 -25.58
N LYS A 146 96.55 -15.18 -26.74
CA LYS A 146 97.75 -15.83 -27.31
C LYS A 146 98.79 -14.84 -27.82
N ILE A 147 98.38 -13.73 -28.44
CA ILE A 147 99.28 -12.63 -28.82
C ILE A 147 99.93 -12.05 -27.56
N GLU A 148 99.14 -11.76 -26.53
CA GLU A 148 99.62 -11.24 -25.24
C GLU A 148 100.66 -12.17 -24.57
N THR A 149 100.51 -13.50 -24.70
CA THR A 149 101.53 -14.44 -24.22
C THR A 149 102.82 -14.40 -25.04
N LEU A 150 102.74 -14.18 -26.36
CA LEU A 150 103.93 -14.12 -27.23
C LEU A 150 104.73 -12.84 -27.01
N ASP A 151 104.08 -11.68 -26.80
CA ASP A 151 104.77 -10.44 -26.39
C ASP A 151 105.53 -10.63 -25.07
N LYS A 152 104.91 -11.31 -24.09
CA LYS A 152 105.54 -11.62 -22.79
C LYS A 152 106.69 -12.62 -22.89
N GLU A 153 106.79 -13.41 -23.96
CA GLU A 153 107.95 -14.26 -24.26
C GLU A 153 109.04 -13.50 -25.03
N LEU A 154 108.65 -12.59 -25.93
CA LEU A 154 109.57 -11.74 -26.69
C LEU A 154 110.33 -10.79 -25.74
N MET A 155 109.63 -10.19 -24.77
CA MET A 155 110.19 -9.38 -23.68
C MET A 155 111.07 -10.15 -22.66
N ARG A 156 111.31 -11.46 -22.86
CA ARG A 156 112.19 -12.29 -22.01
C ARG A 156 113.49 -12.74 -22.70
N ARG A 157 113.79 -12.27 -23.91
CA ARG A 157 115.02 -12.62 -24.66
C ARG A 157 115.95 -11.43 -24.87
N GLU A 158 116.88 -11.24 -23.94
CA GLU A 158 117.97 -10.27 -24.04
C GLU A 158 119.25 -10.88 -24.63
N PRO A 159 120.05 -10.11 -25.41
CA PRO A 159 121.41 -10.53 -25.75
C PRO A 159 122.52 -9.45 -25.66
N ILE A 160 123.49 -9.68 -24.75
CA ILE A 160 124.93 -9.88 -25.07
C ILE A 160 125.91 -8.66 -25.18
N LYS A 161 127.01 -8.71 -24.36
CA LYS A 161 128.35 -8.03 -24.46
C LYS A 161 128.42 -6.52 -24.11
N ASN A 162 129.53 -5.86 -23.69
CA ASN A 162 130.98 -6.15 -23.45
C ASN A 162 131.58 -4.99 -22.57
N THR A 163 132.79 -4.90 -21.97
CA THR A 163 133.87 -5.81 -21.44
C THR A 163 135.00 -4.99 -20.76
N ASN A 164 135.69 -5.56 -19.73
CA ASN A 164 137.10 -5.29 -19.31
C ASN A 164 137.48 -3.92 -18.67
N ASN A 165 138.59 -3.71 -17.91
CA ASN A 165 139.41 -4.56 -17.01
C ASN A 165 140.36 -3.73 -16.08
N LEU A 166 140.43 -4.13 -14.80
CA LEU A 166 141.60 -4.36 -13.88
C LEU A 166 142.91 -3.51 -13.83
N CYS A 167 143.36 -3.35 -12.56
CA CYS A 167 144.72 -3.36 -11.97
C CYS A 167 145.78 -2.25 -12.20
N ASP A 168 146.10 -1.54 -11.11
CA ASP A 168 147.29 -1.65 -10.24
C ASP A 168 148.75 -1.42 -10.72
N ASP A 169 149.46 -0.69 -9.83
CA ASP A 169 150.80 -0.94 -9.24
C ASP A 169 152.13 -0.31 -9.71
N GLU A 170 152.98 -0.25 -8.69
CA GLU A 170 154.27 0.36 -8.39
C GLU A 170 155.54 0.17 -9.28
N LEU A 171 156.55 1.00 -8.94
CA LEU A 171 158.02 0.72 -8.92
C LEU A 171 158.81 0.42 -10.23
N LEU A 172 159.80 1.26 -10.56
CA LEU A 172 161.22 1.05 -10.16
C LEU A 172 162.20 2.18 -10.60
N ASN A 173 163.46 2.06 -10.17
CA ASN A 173 164.58 2.98 -10.38
C ASN A 173 165.46 2.64 -11.61
N ASN A 174 166.35 3.58 -11.97
CA ASN A 174 167.62 3.40 -12.69
C ASN A 174 167.59 2.87 -14.15
N PHE A 175 167.50 3.79 -15.13
CA PHE A 175 168.22 3.71 -16.43
C PHE A 175 168.39 5.14 -17.01
N ASP A 176 169.15 5.28 -18.11
CA ASP A 176 169.65 6.55 -18.66
C ASP A 176 168.57 7.49 -19.24
N ASP A 177 168.92 8.77 -19.42
CA ASP A 177 167.95 9.86 -19.67
C ASP A 177 167.33 9.89 -21.08
N ASP A 178 167.95 9.27 -22.09
CA ASP A 178 167.46 9.34 -23.48
C ASP A 178 166.21 8.46 -23.73
N GLU A 179 166.07 7.32 -23.05
CA GLU A 179 164.87 6.47 -23.17
C GLU A 179 163.65 7.10 -22.47
N LYS A 180 163.86 7.83 -21.38
CA LYS A 180 162.80 8.54 -20.63
C LYS A 180 162.05 9.52 -21.54
N MET A 181 162.77 10.22 -22.41
CA MET A 181 162.18 11.18 -23.35
C MET A 181 161.22 10.49 -24.34
N GLN A 182 161.54 9.29 -24.85
CA GLN A 182 160.64 8.55 -25.74
C GLN A 182 159.38 8.06 -25.01
N ILE A 183 159.53 7.52 -23.79
CA ILE A 183 158.40 7.05 -22.98
C ILE A 183 157.46 8.21 -22.65
N ILE A 184 157.99 9.36 -22.20
CA ILE A 184 157.19 10.56 -21.91
C ILE A 184 156.44 11.03 -23.16
N LYS A 185 157.10 11.07 -24.33
CA LYS A 185 156.48 11.53 -25.57
C LYS A 185 155.34 10.60 -26.03
N LYS A 186 155.49 9.29 -25.83
CA LYS A 186 154.42 8.31 -26.07
C LYS A 186 153.26 8.46 -25.08
N VAL A 187 153.55 8.58 -23.77
CA VAL A 187 152.54 8.79 -22.73
C VAL A 187 151.75 10.09 -22.93
N ILE A 188 152.37 11.16 -23.46
CA ILE A 188 151.68 12.39 -23.84
C ILE A 188 150.73 12.14 -25.02
N TYR A 189 151.18 11.46 -26.08
CA TYR A 189 150.32 11.11 -27.22
C TYR A 189 149.15 10.20 -26.82
N ASP A 190 149.39 9.18 -26.00
CA ASP A 190 148.36 8.27 -25.51
C ASP A 190 147.35 8.99 -24.57
N LYS A 191 147.78 10.06 -23.87
CA LYS A 191 146.88 10.96 -23.12
C LYS A 191 146.09 11.90 -24.03
N GLU A 192 146.69 12.43 -25.09
CA GLU A 192 146.05 13.30 -26.09
C GLU A 192 144.93 12.54 -26.85
N VAL A 193 145.16 11.27 -27.19
CA VAL A 193 144.13 10.40 -27.79
C VAL A 193 142.99 10.16 -26.80
N LYS A 194 143.30 9.75 -25.56
CA LYS A 194 142.29 9.55 -24.50
C LYS A 194 141.51 10.83 -24.16
N MET A 195 142.12 12.01 -24.28
CA MET A 195 141.44 13.28 -24.11
C MET A 195 140.35 13.47 -25.16
N LYS A 196 140.65 13.19 -26.44
CA LYS A 196 139.70 13.29 -27.55
C LYS A 196 138.60 12.22 -27.50
N GLU A 197 138.93 11.03 -27.01
CA GLU A 197 137.94 9.98 -26.70
C GLU A 197 136.98 10.43 -25.58
N MET A 198 137.49 11.08 -24.53
CA MET A 198 136.65 11.66 -23.48
C MET A 198 135.82 12.87 -23.98
N GLU A 199 136.39 13.77 -24.78
CA GLU A 199 135.66 14.90 -25.39
C GLU A 199 134.49 14.42 -26.25
N HIS A 200 134.70 13.39 -27.07
CA HIS A 200 133.64 12.79 -27.89
C HIS A 200 132.57 12.11 -27.01
N ALA A 201 132.98 11.35 -25.98
CA ALA A 201 132.05 10.68 -25.08
C ALA A 201 131.23 11.68 -24.24
N ILE A 202 131.84 12.80 -23.82
CA ILE A 202 131.15 13.91 -23.14
C ILE A 202 130.11 14.53 -24.09
N SER A 203 130.48 14.85 -25.33
CA SER A 203 129.56 15.40 -26.32
C SER A 203 128.37 14.46 -26.63
N GLU A 204 128.59 13.13 -26.68
CA GLU A 204 127.49 12.16 -26.80
C GLU A 204 126.56 12.17 -25.58
N LYS A 205 127.11 12.35 -24.37
CA LYS A 205 126.29 12.48 -23.15
C LYS A 205 125.55 13.81 -23.08
N ASP A 206 126.16 14.92 -23.48
CA ASP A 206 125.50 16.23 -23.55
C ASP A 206 124.33 16.21 -24.55
N ASN A 207 124.53 15.63 -25.74
CA ASN A 207 123.46 15.42 -26.71
C ASN A 207 122.34 14.52 -26.15
N SER A 208 122.69 13.49 -25.37
CA SER A 208 121.72 12.63 -24.69
C SER A 208 120.95 13.38 -23.60
N ILE A 209 121.62 14.23 -22.83
CA ILE A 209 121.06 15.06 -21.77
C ILE A 209 120.06 16.06 -22.36
N GLN A 210 120.42 16.79 -23.42
CA GLN A 210 119.51 17.69 -24.13
C GLN A 210 118.25 16.96 -24.64
N GLY A 211 118.40 15.72 -25.12
CA GLY A 211 117.27 14.86 -25.50
C GLY A 211 116.34 14.52 -24.34
N TYR A 212 116.86 14.36 -23.11
CA TYR A 212 116.04 14.18 -21.91
C TYR A 212 115.46 15.49 -21.36
N GLU A 213 116.21 16.60 -21.42
CA GLU A 213 115.72 17.93 -21.03
C GLU A 213 114.52 18.36 -21.87
N GLN A 214 114.58 18.14 -23.19
CA GLN A 214 113.46 18.38 -24.11
C GLN A 214 112.23 17.54 -23.75
N GLN A 215 112.41 16.24 -23.44
CA GLN A 215 111.31 15.38 -22.97
C GLN A 215 110.73 15.85 -21.62
N VAL A 216 111.57 16.35 -20.71
CA VAL A 216 111.11 16.92 -19.43
C VAL A 216 110.26 18.18 -19.67
N ILE A 217 110.66 19.06 -20.60
CA ILE A 217 109.88 20.24 -20.98
C ILE A 217 108.53 19.83 -21.60
N GLU A 218 108.52 18.87 -22.54
CA GLU A 218 107.27 18.38 -23.16
C GLU A 218 106.32 17.72 -22.15
N LEU A 219 106.85 17.01 -21.14
CA LEU A 219 106.06 16.47 -20.04
C LEU A 219 105.55 17.56 -19.09
N GLN A 220 106.34 18.61 -18.82
CA GLN A 220 105.90 19.76 -18.03
C GLN A 220 104.77 20.53 -18.73
N ASP A 221 104.88 20.78 -20.03
CA ASP A 221 103.83 21.39 -20.86
C ASP A 221 102.53 20.56 -20.86
N LYS A 222 102.66 19.22 -20.91
CA LYS A 222 101.52 18.31 -20.85
C LYS A 222 100.86 18.29 -19.47
N ILE A 223 101.64 18.32 -18.40
CA ILE A 223 101.15 18.46 -17.02
C ILE A 223 100.45 19.82 -16.84
N PHE A 224 101.01 20.91 -17.38
CA PHE A 224 100.40 22.24 -17.30
C PHE A 224 99.01 22.26 -17.97
N LYS A 225 98.87 21.69 -19.17
CA LYS A 225 97.57 21.57 -19.88
C LYS A 225 96.55 20.77 -19.08
N MET A 226 96.94 19.59 -18.57
CA MET A 226 96.07 18.77 -17.70
C MET A 226 95.66 19.50 -16.41
N VAL A 227 96.55 20.32 -15.83
CA VAL A 227 96.26 21.15 -14.65
C VAL A 227 95.28 22.28 -14.97
N ASP A 228 95.29 22.83 -16.19
CA ASP A 228 94.32 23.85 -16.62
C ASP A 228 92.96 23.24 -16.97
N GLU A 229 92.94 22.10 -17.67
CA GLU A 229 91.74 21.28 -17.91
C GLU A 229 91.05 20.90 -16.59
N MET A 230 91.82 20.48 -15.56
CA MET A 230 91.30 20.22 -14.21
C MET A 230 90.75 21.46 -13.51
N LYS A 231 91.18 22.68 -13.84
CA LYS A 231 90.56 23.92 -13.31
C LYS A 231 89.23 24.19 -13.99
N SER A 232 89.15 24.05 -15.31
CA SER A 232 87.90 24.24 -16.07
C SER A 232 86.81 23.30 -15.56
N MET A 233 87.08 21.99 -15.54
CA MET A 233 86.14 20.98 -15.03
C MET A 233 85.74 21.23 -13.58
N LYS A 234 86.62 21.81 -12.74
CA LYS A 234 86.29 22.16 -11.35
C LYS A 234 85.38 23.39 -11.25
N ILE A 235 85.51 24.37 -12.14
CA ILE A 235 84.61 25.52 -12.22
C ILE A 235 83.24 25.04 -12.70
N GLU A 236 83.19 24.30 -13.80
CA GLU A 236 81.97 23.71 -14.37
C GLU A 236 81.20 22.87 -13.32
N LEU A 237 81.89 21.99 -12.58
CA LEU A 237 81.26 21.22 -11.48
C LEU A 237 80.71 22.10 -10.35
N SER A 238 81.34 23.24 -10.06
CA SER A 238 80.85 24.20 -9.06
C SER A 238 79.65 25.00 -9.56
N GLU A 239 79.51 25.19 -10.86
CA GLU A 239 78.37 25.83 -11.50
C GLU A 239 77.16 24.87 -11.52
N TYR A 240 77.35 23.60 -11.91
CA TYR A 240 76.31 22.55 -11.79
C TYR A 240 75.83 22.33 -10.34
N GLU A 241 76.72 22.41 -9.34
CA GLU A 241 76.31 22.28 -7.93
C GLU A 241 75.47 23.49 -7.44
N ALA A 242 75.74 24.69 -7.96
CA ALA A 242 75.05 25.92 -7.58
C ALA A 242 73.73 26.12 -8.32
N GLU A 243 73.70 25.91 -9.65
CA GLU A 243 72.54 26.20 -10.50
C GLU A 243 71.54 25.02 -10.50
N ASP A 244 71.88 23.88 -11.11
CA ASP A 244 70.95 22.74 -11.20
C ASP A 244 70.65 22.13 -9.83
N ILE A 245 71.68 21.73 -9.09
CA ILE A 245 71.50 21.04 -7.80
C ILE A 245 70.96 21.99 -6.73
N GLY A 246 71.33 23.28 -6.77
CA GLY A 246 70.81 24.31 -5.87
C GLY A 246 69.33 24.59 -6.09
N VAL A 247 68.92 24.84 -7.34
CA VAL A 247 67.51 25.12 -7.68
C VAL A 247 66.62 23.90 -7.42
N LEU A 248 67.07 22.68 -7.75
CA LEU A 248 66.29 21.46 -7.48
C LEU A 248 66.08 21.20 -5.98
N LYS A 249 67.08 21.49 -5.12
CA LYS A 249 66.93 21.40 -3.66
C LYS A 249 65.87 22.38 -3.13
N GLU A 250 65.86 23.62 -3.64
CA GLU A 250 64.87 24.63 -3.23
C GLU A 250 63.48 24.32 -3.80
N GLU A 251 63.36 23.80 -5.02
CA GLU A 251 62.06 23.36 -5.56
C GLU A 251 61.48 22.19 -4.75
N ILE A 252 62.30 21.21 -4.37
CA ILE A 252 61.89 20.12 -3.46
C ILE A 252 61.42 20.71 -2.13
N ARG A 253 62.19 21.62 -1.51
CA ARG A 253 61.82 22.27 -0.24
C ARG A 253 60.46 22.98 -0.31
N VAL A 254 60.17 23.70 -1.40
CA VAL A 254 58.90 24.40 -1.62
C VAL A 254 57.74 23.42 -1.88
N ARG A 255 58.00 22.29 -2.57
CA ARG A 255 57.01 21.23 -2.77
C ARG A 255 56.68 20.52 -1.45
N ASP A 256 57.68 20.19 -0.64
CA ASP A 256 57.50 19.56 0.68
C ASP A 256 56.69 20.48 1.62
N GLU A 257 57.02 21.78 1.65
CA GLU A 257 56.26 22.80 2.38
C GLU A 257 54.79 22.89 1.91
N LYS A 258 54.53 22.71 0.60
CA LYS A 258 53.16 22.68 0.07
C LYS A 258 52.43 21.36 0.34
N ILE A 259 53.12 20.23 0.40
CA ILE A 259 52.57 18.94 0.81
C ILE A 259 52.11 19.02 2.26
N GLN A 260 52.95 19.50 3.18
CA GLN A 260 52.59 19.65 4.59
C GLN A 260 51.32 20.51 4.77
N GLN A 261 51.19 21.63 4.03
CA GLN A 261 49.98 22.44 4.06
C GLN A 261 48.72 21.71 3.59
N LEU A 262 48.83 20.79 2.63
CA LEU A 262 47.71 19.98 2.14
C LEU A 262 47.37 18.84 3.10
N GLU A 263 48.39 18.26 3.74
CA GLU A 263 48.19 17.30 4.83
C GLU A 263 47.46 17.96 5.99
N GLU A 264 47.90 19.13 6.48
CA GLU A 264 47.21 19.91 7.53
C GLU A 264 45.78 20.33 7.12
N GLU A 265 45.54 20.65 5.84
CA GLU A 265 44.20 20.95 5.33
C GLU A 265 43.29 19.72 5.36
N ILE A 266 43.77 18.56 4.89
CA ILE A 266 43.05 17.27 4.96
C ILE A 266 42.77 16.90 6.42
N ASP A 267 43.77 16.97 7.29
CA ASP A 267 43.68 16.70 8.72
C ASP A 267 42.63 17.58 9.42
N SER A 268 42.41 18.80 8.92
CA SER A 268 41.37 19.71 9.42
C SER A 268 39.98 19.36 8.88
N LEU A 269 39.89 18.98 7.60
CA LEU A 269 38.64 18.58 6.95
C LEU A 269 38.14 17.24 7.51
N GLU A 270 38.99 16.25 7.69
CA GLU A 270 38.62 14.95 8.27
C GLU A 270 38.07 15.08 9.69
N ARG A 271 38.63 15.97 10.51
CA ARG A 271 38.05 16.33 11.82
C ARG A 271 36.68 16.98 11.67
N VAL A 272 36.54 17.99 10.81
CA VAL A 272 35.25 18.68 10.60
C VAL A 272 34.19 17.77 9.95
N PHE A 273 34.58 16.75 9.19
CA PHE A 273 33.66 15.74 8.68
C PHE A 273 33.32 14.68 9.72
N GLY A 274 34.28 14.22 10.54
CA GLY A 274 34.02 13.34 11.68
C GLY A 274 33.07 13.96 12.69
N ASP A 275 33.32 15.21 13.08
CA ASP A 275 32.50 15.99 14.03
C ASP A 275 31.12 16.40 13.48
N ARG A 276 30.87 16.23 12.17
CA ARG A 276 29.55 16.43 11.52
C ARG A 276 28.86 15.12 11.14
N MET A 277 29.55 14.00 11.24
CA MET A 277 28.93 12.69 11.09
C MET A 277 28.45 12.26 12.47
N ASP A 278 27.33 12.84 12.89
CA ASP A 278 26.59 12.46 14.10
C ASP A 278 26.04 11.03 13.97
N LEU A 279 26.95 10.07 14.12
CA LEU A 279 26.69 8.63 14.03
C LEU A 279 25.63 8.19 15.06
N GLU A 280 25.51 8.93 16.17
CA GLU A 280 24.48 8.75 17.19
C GLU A 280 23.08 9.10 16.66
N GLU A 281 22.90 10.21 15.91
CA GLU A 281 21.62 10.50 15.23
C GLU A 281 21.27 9.44 14.17
N ILE A 282 22.28 8.97 13.42
CA ILE A 282 22.10 7.91 12.42
C ILE A 282 21.70 6.59 13.10
N GLU A 283 22.31 6.23 14.23
CA GLU A 283 21.95 5.05 15.01
C GLU A 283 20.57 5.18 15.66
N GLU A 284 20.19 6.36 16.19
CA GLU A 284 18.84 6.60 16.67
C GLU A 284 17.79 6.42 15.55
N LEU A 285 18.03 7.00 14.38
CA LEU A 285 17.17 6.86 13.20
C LEU A 285 17.05 5.40 12.74
N LEU A 286 18.15 4.66 12.67
CA LEU A 286 18.14 3.21 12.38
C LEU A 286 17.33 2.42 13.41
N ASN A 287 17.48 2.74 14.70
CA ASN A 287 16.70 2.13 15.78
C ASN A 287 15.21 2.51 15.72
N VAL A 288 14.85 3.72 15.26
CA VAL A 288 13.45 4.10 14.97
C VAL A 288 12.90 3.35 13.76
N ILE A 289 13.66 3.22 12.68
CA ILE A 289 13.28 2.49 11.46
C ILE A 289 13.01 1.02 11.79
N LYS A 290 13.94 0.36 12.51
CA LYS A 290 13.79 -1.04 12.94
C LYS A 290 12.52 -1.27 13.78
N ARG A 291 12.23 -0.39 14.74
CA ARG A 291 10.99 -0.42 15.54
C ARG A 291 9.74 -0.25 14.66
N LYS A 292 9.77 0.62 13.65
CA LYS A 292 8.67 0.80 12.68
C LYS A 292 8.47 -0.45 11.81
N GLU A 293 9.55 -1.07 11.33
CA GLU A 293 9.48 -2.33 10.56
C GLU A 293 8.89 -3.48 11.39
N GLU A 294 9.33 -3.64 12.63
CA GLU A 294 8.81 -4.68 13.54
C GLU A 294 7.32 -4.46 13.82
N HIS A 295 6.89 -3.21 14.01
CA HIS A 295 5.48 -2.86 14.16
C HIS A 295 4.67 -3.11 12.87
N GLN A 296 5.21 -2.78 11.69
CA GLN A 296 4.57 -3.08 10.40
C GLN A 296 4.37 -4.59 10.22
N LYS A 297 5.41 -5.39 10.49
CA LYS A 297 5.35 -6.87 10.40
C LYS A 297 4.28 -7.45 11.34
N GLN A 298 4.11 -6.88 12.54
CA GLN A 298 3.00 -7.23 13.46
C GLN A 298 1.62 -6.83 12.92
N LEU A 299 1.48 -5.63 12.34
CA LEU A 299 0.23 -5.17 11.73
C LEU A 299 -0.17 -6.03 10.53
N GLU A 300 0.77 -6.43 9.68
CA GLU A 300 0.53 -7.34 8.54
C GLU A 300 0.11 -8.74 9.01
N LEU A 301 0.73 -9.27 10.05
CA LEU A 301 0.32 -10.55 10.67
C LEU A 301 -1.10 -10.48 11.25
N ASN A 302 -1.42 -9.41 11.99
CA ASN A 302 -2.76 -9.22 12.52
C ASN A 302 -3.80 -9.04 11.39
N LEU A 303 -3.49 -8.25 10.37
CA LEU A 303 -4.37 -8.04 9.22
C LEU A 303 -4.63 -9.33 8.43
N THR A 304 -3.63 -10.20 8.27
CA THR A 304 -3.83 -11.50 7.60
C THR A 304 -4.64 -12.47 8.44
N LYS A 305 -4.48 -12.47 9.77
CA LYS A 305 -5.33 -13.22 10.71
C LYS A 305 -6.79 -12.77 10.65
N GLU A 306 -7.06 -11.48 10.89
CA GLU A 306 -8.40 -10.87 10.79
C GLU A 306 -9.07 -11.15 9.44
N LYS A 307 -8.30 -11.06 8.34
CA LYS A 307 -8.77 -11.36 6.98
C LYS A 307 -9.09 -12.84 6.75
N ASN A 308 -8.58 -13.76 7.57
CA ASN A 308 -8.96 -15.18 7.54
C ASN A 308 -10.18 -15.45 8.41
N GLU A 309 -10.21 -14.96 9.65
CA GLU A 309 -11.39 -15.06 10.53
C GLU A 309 -12.63 -14.43 9.87
N ASN A 310 -12.47 -13.31 9.16
CA ASN A 310 -13.56 -12.69 8.40
C ASN A 310 -14.02 -13.54 7.18
N LYS A 311 -13.17 -14.39 6.58
CA LYS A 311 -13.60 -15.36 5.54
C LYS A 311 -14.41 -16.49 6.15
N GLU A 312 -13.98 -16.99 7.30
CA GLU A 312 -14.64 -18.08 8.03
C GLU A 312 -16.03 -17.66 8.53
N LEU A 313 -16.14 -16.48 9.15
CA LEU A 313 -17.42 -15.88 9.54
C LEU A 313 -18.34 -15.65 8.31
N ARG A 314 -17.79 -15.24 7.16
CA ARG A 314 -18.56 -15.14 5.90
C ARG A 314 -18.96 -16.51 5.33
N ALA A 315 -18.23 -17.58 5.61
CA ALA A 315 -18.63 -18.94 5.23
C ALA A 315 -19.77 -19.43 6.11
N ALA A 316 -19.58 -19.40 7.44
CA ALA A 316 -20.60 -19.77 8.42
C ALA A 316 -21.92 -18.98 8.23
N LEU A 317 -21.85 -17.69 7.86
CA LEU A 317 -23.03 -16.90 7.53
C LEU A 317 -23.74 -17.38 6.26
N ARG A 318 -23.02 -17.73 5.18
CA ARG A 318 -23.63 -18.31 3.97
C ARG A 318 -24.29 -19.64 4.27
N ASP A 319 -23.64 -20.49 5.07
CA ASP A 319 -24.15 -21.81 5.43
C ASP A 319 -25.39 -21.70 6.33
N SER A 320 -25.38 -20.76 7.29
CA SER A 320 -26.54 -20.41 8.11
C SER A 320 -27.74 -19.94 7.27
N VAL A 321 -27.51 -19.06 6.28
CA VAL A 321 -28.54 -18.61 5.34
C VAL A 321 -29.03 -19.76 4.44
N ALA A 322 -28.16 -20.67 4.01
CA ALA A 322 -28.55 -21.84 3.24
C ALA A 322 -29.45 -22.79 4.05
N ILE A 323 -29.09 -23.06 5.31
CA ILE A 323 -29.87 -23.87 6.25
C ILE A 323 -31.23 -23.22 6.53
N ALA A 324 -31.28 -21.90 6.76
CA ALA A 324 -32.52 -21.17 6.98
C ALA A 324 -33.46 -21.27 5.76
N ASN A 325 -32.94 -21.05 4.54
CA ASN A 325 -33.70 -21.22 3.30
C ASN A 325 -34.20 -22.66 3.10
N GLU A 326 -33.42 -23.67 3.49
CA GLU A 326 -33.87 -25.08 3.41
C GLU A 326 -34.96 -25.39 4.45
N ALA A 327 -34.80 -24.91 5.69
CA ALA A 327 -35.81 -25.04 6.74
C ALA A 327 -37.12 -24.34 6.36
N GLU A 328 -37.07 -23.17 5.73
CA GLU A 328 -38.25 -22.45 5.25
C GLU A 328 -38.98 -23.21 4.12
N ARG A 329 -38.24 -23.77 3.15
CA ARG A 329 -38.84 -24.63 2.10
C ARG A 329 -39.52 -25.86 2.72
N LYS A 330 -38.86 -26.51 3.68
CA LYS A 330 -39.42 -27.66 4.42
C LYS A 330 -40.67 -27.25 5.21
N PHE A 331 -40.67 -26.09 5.86
CA PHE A 331 -41.84 -25.55 6.58
C PHE A 331 -43.01 -25.27 5.63
N LYS A 332 -42.79 -24.58 4.50
CA LYS A 332 -43.82 -24.33 3.48
C LYS A 332 -44.40 -25.63 2.92
N GLN A 333 -43.59 -26.67 2.77
CA GLN A 333 -44.05 -28.00 2.34
C GLN A 333 -44.91 -28.71 3.41
N THR A 334 -44.50 -28.67 4.69
CA THR A 334 -45.29 -29.29 5.78
C THR A 334 -46.57 -28.50 6.07
N GLU A 335 -46.55 -27.17 5.96
CA GLU A 335 -47.74 -26.32 6.05
C GLU A 335 -48.76 -26.67 4.95
N LYS A 336 -48.32 -26.80 3.69
CA LYS A 336 -49.20 -27.23 2.59
C LYS A 336 -49.82 -28.60 2.86
N SER A 337 -49.00 -29.59 3.25
CA SER A 337 -49.47 -30.94 3.60
C SER A 337 -50.46 -30.93 4.78
N LYS A 338 -50.23 -30.07 5.78
CA LYS A 338 -51.14 -29.84 6.91
C LYS A 338 -52.46 -29.22 6.45
N LYS A 339 -52.44 -28.23 5.55
CA LYS A 339 -53.64 -27.62 4.97
C LYS A 339 -54.46 -28.63 4.16
N ASP A 340 -53.82 -29.37 3.26
CA ASP A 340 -54.44 -30.44 2.48
C ASP A 340 -55.08 -31.50 3.39
N SER A 341 -54.45 -31.81 4.53
CA SER A 341 -54.98 -32.74 5.53
C SER A 341 -56.17 -32.16 6.32
N ILE A 342 -56.11 -30.88 6.72
CA ILE A 342 -57.23 -30.19 7.38
C ILE A 342 -58.44 -30.10 6.45
N ASP A 343 -58.26 -29.79 5.17
CA ASP A 343 -59.36 -29.68 4.22
C ASP A 343 -59.96 -31.06 3.85
N ARG A 344 -59.18 -32.16 3.98
CA ARG A 344 -59.72 -33.53 3.98
C ARG A 344 -60.55 -33.81 5.24
N VAL A 345 -60.09 -33.40 6.43
CA VAL A 345 -60.83 -33.57 7.69
C VAL A 345 -62.16 -32.82 7.63
N LYS A 346 -62.20 -31.55 7.24
CA LYS A 346 -63.45 -30.78 7.05
C LYS A 346 -64.45 -31.50 6.14
N LYS A 347 -63.98 -32.05 5.02
CA LYS A 347 -64.82 -32.81 4.07
C LYS A 347 -65.33 -34.13 4.64
N LEU A 348 -64.62 -34.73 5.62
CA LEU A 348 -65.09 -35.90 6.36
C LEU A 348 -66.06 -35.53 7.48
N GLU A 349 -65.83 -34.42 8.19
CA GLU A 349 -66.74 -33.87 9.20
C GLU A 349 -68.09 -33.49 8.59
N GLN A 350 -68.09 -32.78 7.47
CA GLN A 350 -69.30 -32.47 6.69
C GLN A 350 -70.07 -33.72 6.26
N LYS A 351 -69.37 -34.77 5.79
CA LYS A 351 -69.99 -36.06 5.47
C LYS A 351 -70.55 -36.74 6.72
N GLY A 352 -69.85 -36.64 7.86
CA GLY A 352 -70.31 -37.12 9.17
C GLY A 352 -71.61 -36.46 9.61
N THR A 353 -71.70 -35.13 9.59
CA THR A 353 -72.92 -34.39 9.97
C THR A 353 -74.08 -34.66 9.00
N THR A 354 -73.80 -34.77 7.70
CA THR A 354 -74.82 -35.13 6.69
C THR A 354 -75.34 -36.56 6.87
N LEU A 355 -74.47 -37.52 7.17
CA LEU A 355 -74.85 -38.89 7.51
C LEU A 355 -75.64 -38.94 8.84
N GLN A 356 -75.24 -38.18 9.85
CA GLN A 356 -75.95 -38.11 11.13
C GLN A 356 -77.35 -37.52 10.97
N SER A 357 -77.50 -36.40 10.25
CA SER A 357 -78.79 -35.74 10.01
C SER A 357 -79.70 -36.59 9.13
N THR A 358 -79.19 -37.20 8.04
CA THR A 358 -79.98 -38.12 7.22
C THR A 358 -80.37 -39.40 7.96
N ASN A 359 -79.53 -39.90 8.88
CA ASN A 359 -79.89 -41.03 9.74
C ASN A 359 -80.97 -40.63 10.77
N ALA A 360 -80.86 -39.45 11.40
CA ALA A 360 -81.88 -38.93 12.31
C ALA A 360 -83.23 -38.70 11.63
N LEU A 361 -83.25 -38.28 10.37
CA LEU A 361 -84.46 -38.12 9.55
C LEU A 361 -85.08 -39.46 9.11
N LYS A 362 -84.24 -40.48 8.86
CA LYS A 362 -84.68 -41.85 8.50
C LYS A 362 -85.16 -42.65 9.73
N CYS A 363 -84.56 -42.42 10.89
CA CYS A 363 -84.88 -43.10 12.14
C CYS A 363 -86.32 -42.80 12.59
N HIS A 364 -87.16 -43.84 12.70
CA HIS A 364 -88.61 -43.69 12.95
C HIS A 364 -88.93 -42.99 14.29
N SER A 365 -88.20 -43.33 15.36
CA SER A 365 -88.37 -42.71 16.69
C SER A 365 -87.96 -41.24 16.66
N CYS A 366 -86.78 -40.93 16.11
CA CYS A 366 -86.29 -39.55 15.93
C CYS A 366 -87.27 -38.72 15.09
N ARG A 367 -87.74 -39.23 13.95
CA ARG A 367 -88.71 -38.54 13.07
C ARG A 367 -90.04 -38.25 13.77
N SER A 368 -90.49 -39.15 14.66
CA SER A 368 -91.68 -38.93 15.51
C SER A 368 -91.45 -37.83 16.55
N LEU A 369 -90.29 -37.85 17.21
CA LEU A 369 -89.89 -36.83 18.20
C LEU A 369 -89.69 -35.45 17.55
N ILE A 370 -89.02 -35.35 16.41
CA ILE A 370 -88.83 -34.10 15.64
C ILE A 370 -90.19 -33.50 15.25
N LYS A 371 -91.14 -34.31 14.74
CA LYS A 371 -92.51 -33.84 14.44
C LYS A 371 -93.25 -33.31 15.67
N LYS A 372 -93.07 -33.94 16.84
CA LYS A 372 -93.64 -33.46 18.11
C LYS A 372 -92.97 -32.16 18.55
N PHE A 373 -91.64 -32.09 18.49
CA PHE A 373 -90.85 -30.90 18.84
C PHE A 373 -91.26 -29.68 18.01
N LEU A 374 -91.25 -29.79 16.67
CA LEU A 374 -91.65 -28.72 15.76
C LEU A 374 -93.12 -28.28 15.97
N LYS A 375 -94.01 -29.18 16.42
CA LYS A 375 -95.38 -28.82 16.80
C LYS A 375 -95.43 -28.08 18.13
N CYS A 376 -94.65 -28.49 19.12
CA CYS A 376 -94.51 -27.80 20.40
C CYS A 376 -93.87 -26.41 20.24
N GLU A 377 -92.84 -26.28 19.39
CA GLU A 377 -92.16 -25.02 19.08
C GLU A 377 -93.09 -24.02 18.38
N LYS A 378 -93.84 -24.46 17.36
CA LYS A 378 -94.88 -23.63 16.72
C LYS A 378 -96.01 -23.25 17.69
N ASN A 379 -96.42 -24.16 18.57
CA ASN A 379 -97.39 -23.85 19.62
C ASN A 379 -96.84 -22.84 20.64
N LEU A 380 -95.57 -22.98 21.05
CA LEU A 380 -94.90 -22.10 22.00
C LEU A 380 -94.73 -20.70 21.42
N LYS A 381 -94.33 -20.58 20.15
CA LYS A 381 -94.26 -19.28 19.46
C LYS A 381 -95.64 -18.61 19.40
N ARG A 382 -96.67 -19.32 18.92
CA ARG A 382 -98.05 -18.81 18.91
C ARG A 382 -98.51 -18.37 20.31
N LEU A 383 -98.15 -19.09 21.37
CA LEU A 383 -98.49 -18.73 22.75
C LEU A 383 -97.64 -17.57 23.31
N LYS A 384 -96.34 -17.43 22.94
CA LYS A 384 -95.54 -16.21 23.19
C LYS A 384 -96.25 -15.01 22.55
N ASP A 385 -96.61 -15.11 21.28
CA ASP A 385 -97.23 -14.05 20.49
C ASP A 385 -98.63 -13.65 21.04
N GLU A 386 -99.52 -14.62 21.25
CA GLU A 386 -100.85 -14.41 21.85
C GLU A 386 -100.75 -13.79 23.25
N ARG A 387 -99.79 -14.23 24.07
CA ARG A 387 -99.57 -13.67 25.41
C ARG A 387 -99.02 -12.24 25.35
N ARG A 388 -98.17 -11.92 24.37
CA ARG A 388 -97.64 -10.57 24.15
C ARG A 388 -98.76 -9.59 23.77
N ILE A 389 -99.66 -9.99 22.86
CA ILE A 389 -100.84 -9.21 22.47
C ILE A 389 -101.73 -8.95 23.70
N GLN A 390 -102.11 -10.00 24.44
CA GLN A 390 -102.91 -9.86 25.67
C GLN A 390 -102.28 -8.92 26.70
N LEU A 391 -100.95 -8.93 26.85
CA LEU A 391 -100.23 -8.04 27.78
C LEU A 391 -100.22 -6.58 27.29
N LYS A 392 -100.11 -6.33 25.98
CA LYS A 392 -100.25 -5.00 25.38
C LYS A 392 -101.67 -4.46 25.57
N ASP A 393 -102.69 -5.26 25.26
CA ASP A 393 -104.11 -4.89 25.41
C ASP A 393 -104.45 -4.55 26.87
N LEU A 394 -103.99 -5.37 27.82
CA LEU A 394 -104.22 -5.14 29.26
C LEU A 394 -103.51 -3.88 29.79
N ARG A 395 -102.28 -3.59 29.35
CA ARG A 395 -101.59 -2.35 29.75
C ARG A 395 -102.24 -1.12 29.10
N HIS A 396 -102.64 -1.20 27.83
CA HIS A 396 -103.36 -0.11 27.15
C HIS A 396 -104.70 0.20 27.84
N LEU A 397 -105.54 -0.81 28.10
CA LEU A 397 -106.81 -0.64 28.81
C LEU A 397 -106.62 -0.04 30.21
N ARG A 398 -105.51 -0.36 30.90
CA ARG A 398 -105.16 0.22 32.19
C ARG A 398 -104.74 1.70 32.06
N CYS A 399 -103.94 2.06 31.06
CA CYS A 399 -103.59 3.46 30.80
C CYS A 399 -104.84 4.29 30.46
N GLU A 400 -105.76 3.80 29.63
CA GLU A 400 -107.03 4.48 29.36
C GLU A 400 -107.91 4.61 30.62
N SER A 401 -107.98 3.57 31.47
CA SER A 401 -108.69 3.63 32.75
C SER A 401 -108.10 4.69 33.70
N LEU A 402 -106.77 4.82 33.76
CA LEU A 402 -106.08 5.83 34.57
C LEU A 402 -106.28 7.25 34.00
N LYS A 403 -106.26 7.42 32.67
CA LYS A 403 -106.60 8.69 32.01
C LYS A 403 -108.05 9.12 32.29
N ALA A 404 -108.99 8.19 32.25
CA ALA A 404 -110.40 8.45 32.57
C ALA A 404 -110.57 8.92 34.03
N ALA A 405 -109.96 8.22 34.99
CA ALA A 405 -109.98 8.61 36.40
C ALA A 405 -109.29 9.96 36.66
N LEU A 406 -108.23 10.30 35.91
CA LEU A 406 -107.61 11.62 35.97
C LEU A 406 -108.53 12.72 35.43
N SER A 407 -109.20 12.48 34.30
CA SER A 407 -110.18 13.41 33.72
C SER A 407 -111.36 13.68 34.65
N GLU A 408 -111.85 12.64 35.35
CA GLU A 408 -112.87 12.76 36.39
C GLU A 408 -112.40 13.64 37.57
N LYS A 409 -111.19 13.39 38.08
CA LYS A 409 -110.60 14.21 39.17
C LYS A 409 -110.37 15.67 38.74
N ASP A 410 -110.00 15.90 37.49
CA ASP A 410 -109.85 17.26 36.95
C ASP A 410 -111.17 17.98 36.73
N ALA A 411 -112.23 17.28 36.31
CA ALA A 411 -113.58 17.83 36.28
C ALA A 411 -114.05 18.23 37.69
N HIS A 412 -113.79 17.40 38.70
CA HIS A 412 -114.11 17.73 40.10
C HIS A 412 -113.30 18.90 40.65
N LEU A 413 -112.01 19.01 40.33
CA LEU A 413 -111.19 20.16 40.71
C LEU A 413 -111.70 21.46 40.06
N ALA A 414 -111.98 21.45 38.75
CA ALA A 414 -112.53 22.61 38.05
C ALA A 414 -113.90 23.06 38.61
N LEU A 415 -114.78 22.12 38.97
CA LEU A 415 -116.06 22.43 39.61
C LEU A 415 -115.90 23.10 40.98
N LEU A 416 -114.91 22.69 41.79
CA LEU A 416 -114.60 23.34 43.06
C LEU A 416 -113.92 24.71 42.86
N GLU A 417 -113.04 24.84 41.86
CA GLU A 417 -112.34 26.10 41.54
C GLU A 417 -113.30 27.21 41.12
N LEU A 418 -114.35 26.86 40.36
CA LEU A 418 -115.42 27.75 39.91
C LEU A 418 -116.44 28.08 41.02
N SER A 419 -116.39 27.41 42.18
CA SER A 419 -117.32 27.68 43.28
C SER A 419 -116.96 28.98 44.00
N ALA A 420 -117.91 29.93 44.05
CA ALA A 420 -117.66 31.29 44.51
C ALA A 420 -117.57 31.47 46.03
N ALA A 421 -118.03 30.48 46.81
CA ALA A 421 -118.16 30.56 48.27
C ALA A 421 -117.29 29.52 48.98
N LYS A 422 -115.97 29.73 48.94
CA LYS A 422 -114.95 28.78 49.41
C LYS A 422 -115.00 28.56 50.92
N THR A 423 -115.57 27.45 51.37
CA THR A 423 -115.49 27.00 52.77
C THR A 423 -114.16 26.31 53.04
N VAL A 424 -113.73 26.26 54.31
CA VAL A 424 -112.53 25.50 54.73
C VAL A 424 -112.64 24.03 54.28
N THR A 425 -113.80 23.42 54.45
CA THR A 425 -114.08 22.04 54.00
C THR A 425 -113.95 21.82 52.49
N GLN A 426 -114.18 22.83 51.65
CA GLN A 426 -113.94 22.75 50.21
C GLN A 426 -112.45 22.89 49.87
N PHE A 427 -111.70 23.67 50.66
CA PHE A 427 -110.25 23.76 50.54
C PHE A 427 -109.59 22.41 50.87
N ASP A 428 -109.99 21.79 51.98
CA ASP A 428 -109.51 20.45 52.38
C ASP A 428 -109.82 19.39 51.30
N GLN A 429 -111.03 19.42 50.71
CA GLN A 429 -111.41 18.55 49.59
C GLN A 429 -110.61 18.82 48.32
N MET A 430 -110.28 20.09 48.04
CA MET A 430 -109.44 20.48 46.91
C MET A 430 -108.00 19.98 47.06
N GLU A 431 -107.42 20.06 48.26
CA GLU A 431 -106.08 19.50 48.53
C GLU A 431 -106.07 17.97 48.45
N LEU A 432 -107.10 17.30 48.98
CA LEU A 432 -107.26 15.86 48.85
C LEU A 432 -107.38 15.42 47.37
N LEU A 433 -108.15 16.14 46.56
CA LEU A 433 -108.28 15.87 45.12
C LEU A 433 -106.97 16.14 44.35
N LYS A 434 -106.20 17.16 44.73
CA LYS A 434 -104.85 17.41 44.18
C LYS A 434 -103.88 16.27 44.52
N ALA A 435 -103.93 15.74 45.74
CA ALA A 435 -103.12 14.59 46.15
C ALA A 435 -103.54 13.30 45.42
N ASP A 436 -104.83 13.05 45.26
CA ASP A 436 -105.38 11.95 44.46
C ASP A 436 -104.93 12.04 42.99
N LYS A 437 -105.04 13.23 42.37
CA LYS A 437 -104.57 13.49 41.02
C LYS A 437 -103.07 13.23 40.89
N ALA A 438 -102.26 13.71 41.84
CA ALA A 438 -100.81 13.50 41.83
C ALA A 438 -100.45 12.00 41.90
N ARG A 439 -101.16 11.21 42.73
CA ARG A 439 -100.99 9.75 42.79
C ARG A 439 -101.35 9.08 41.46
N LEU A 440 -102.50 9.41 40.88
CA LEU A 440 -102.96 8.85 39.61
C LEU A 440 -102.04 9.23 38.43
N LEU A 441 -101.47 10.44 38.41
CA LEU A 441 -100.47 10.85 37.42
C LEU A 441 -99.19 10.02 37.52
N GLU A 442 -98.73 9.69 38.73
CA GLU A 442 -97.54 8.87 38.91
C GLU A 442 -97.79 7.39 38.60
N GLU A 443 -99.00 6.88 38.89
CA GLU A 443 -99.42 5.55 38.44
C GLU A 443 -99.53 5.46 36.90
N LEU A 444 -100.06 6.48 36.23
CA LEU A 444 -100.11 6.53 34.77
C LEU A 444 -98.71 6.54 34.15
N LYS A 445 -97.80 7.44 34.59
CA LYS A 445 -96.40 7.44 34.14
C LYS A 445 -95.72 6.08 34.33
N LYS A 446 -96.03 5.38 35.42
CA LYS A 446 -95.47 4.07 35.75
C LYS A 446 -96.00 2.95 34.86
N GLU A 447 -97.22 3.08 34.33
CA GLU A 447 -97.78 2.12 33.36
C GLU A 447 -97.40 2.47 31.90
N ASP A 448 -97.24 3.76 31.57
CA ASP A 448 -96.75 4.21 30.26
C ASP A 448 -95.29 3.76 30.02
N ARG A 449 -94.41 3.86 31.03
CA ARG A 449 -93.04 3.30 30.97
C ARG A 449 -93.07 1.80 30.66
N LYS A 450 -93.95 1.04 31.32
CA LYS A 450 -94.17 -0.39 31.05
C LYS A 450 -94.69 -0.68 29.65
N CYS A 451 -95.44 0.23 29.04
CA CYS A 451 -95.88 0.05 27.65
C CYS A 451 -94.70 0.17 26.66
N ILE A 452 -93.75 1.06 26.97
CA ILE A 452 -92.50 1.23 26.21
C ILE A 452 -91.58 0.01 26.40
N GLU A 453 -91.35 -0.43 27.64
CA GLU A 453 -90.54 -1.63 27.98
C GLU A 453 -90.98 -2.88 27.17
N LEU A 454 -92.29 -3.16 27.11
CA LEU A 454 -92.85 -4.28 26.33
C LEU A 454 -92.76 -4.14 24.80
N SER A 455 -92.36 -2.97 24.31
CA SER A 455 -92.16 -2.67 22.89
C SER A 455 -90.67 -2.71 22.53
N GLU A 456 -89.78 -2.37 23.48
CA GLU A 456 -88.32 -2.51 23.35
C GLU A 456 -87.88 -3.98 23.39
N GLU A 457 -88.53 -4.81 24.22
CA GLU A 457 -88.33 -6.29 24.24
C GLU A 457 -88.59 -6.97 22.89
N GLU A 458 -89.31 -6.32 21.96
CA GLU A 458 -89.56 -6.88 20.61
C GLU A 458 -88.33 -6.84 19.70
N SER A 459 -87.33 -6.00 20.01
CA SER A 459 -86.11 -5.87 19.22
C SER A 459 -85.01 -6.88 19.59
N SER A 460 -85.08 -7.52 20.76
CA SER A 460 -84.02 -8.40 21.29
C SER A 460 -84.26 -9.90 21.06
N ASP A 461 -85.52 -10.35 21.07
CA ASP A 461 -85.94 -11.77 20.95
C ASP A 461 -85.64 -12.38 19.56
N SER A 462 -85.23 -11.57 18.57
CA SER A 462 -85.01 -11.97 17.18
C SER A 462 -83.66 -12.63 16.89
N THR A 463 -82.65 -12.46 17.76
CA THR A 463 -81.24 -12.66 17.38
C THR A 463 -80.53 -13.81 18.13
N THR A 464 -81.12 -14.37 19.19
CA THR A 464 -80.48 -15.36 20.07
C THR A 464 -81.17 -16.73 20.13
N GLU A 465 -82.49 -16.82 19.95
CA GLU A 465 -83.23 -18.10 19.90
C GLU A 465 -83.10 -18.85 18.55
N SER A 466 -81.95 -18.78 17.87
CA SER A 466 -81.63 -19.63 16.71
C SER A 466 -81.29 -21.05 17.19
N THR A 467 -82.32 -21.83 17.56
CA THR A 467 -82.22 -23.19 18.10
C THR A 467 -81.21 -24.06 17.36
N ILE A 468 -80.37 -24.79 18.10
CA ILE A 468 -79.34 -25.71 17.57
C ILE A 468 -79.94 -26.71 16.55
N VAL A 469 -81.21 -27.08 16.73
CA VAL A 469 -81.98 -27.98 15.86
C VAL A 469 -82.19 -27.42 14.45
N SER A 470 -82.34 -26.10 14.27
CA SER A 470 -82.49 -25.48 12.93
C SER A 470 -81.23 -25.72 12.09
N LYS A 471 -80.06 -25.51 12.68
CA LYS A 471 -78.74 -25.75 12.06
C LYS A 471 -78.42 -27.24 11.79
N ILE A 472 -79.26 -28.16 12.25
CA ILE A 472 -79.19 -29.61 11.98
C ILE A 472 -80.20 -30.03 10.89
N LEU A 473 -81.23 -29.21 10.63
CA LEU A 473 -82.32 -29.50 9.70
C LEU A 473 -82.28 -28.68 8.40
N GLU A 474 -81.62 -27.52 8.40
CA GLU A 474 -81.30 -26.79 7.17
C GLU A 474 -80.17 -27.53 6.42
N PRO A 475 -80.42 -28.02 5.19
CA PRO A 475 -79.34 -28.45 4.33
C PRO A 475 -78.65 -27.19 3.82
N THR A 476 -77.37 -27.03 4.14
CA THR A 476 -76.50 -26.06 3.46
C THR A 476 -76.27 -26.52 2.03
N PHE A 477 -77.24 -26.25 1.16
CA PHE A 477 -77.01 -26.15 -0.28
C PHE A 477 -76.03 -25.00 -0.49
N VAL A 478 -74.76 -25.37 -0.63
CA VAL A 478 -73.78 -24.50 -1.27
C VAL A 478 -74.15 -24.50 -2.75
N GLU A 479 -74.45 -23.33 -3.29
CA GLU A 479 -74.58 -23.16 -4.74
C GLU A 479 -73.15 -23.21 -5.31
N ASP A 480 -72.88 -24.21 -6.16
CA ASP A 480 -71.62 -24.34 -6.88
C ASP A 480 -71.55 -23.27 -7.99
N GLU A 481 -71.15 -22.05 -7.61
CA GLU A 481 -70.78 -20.98 -8.56
C GLU A 481 -69.46 -21.34 -9.26
N ASP A 482 -69.55 -22.05 -10.38
CA ASP A 482 -68.46 -22.22 -11.34
C ASP A 482 -68.09 -20.84 -11.93
N TYR A 483 -66.87 -20.37 -11.66
CA TYR A 483 -66.24 -19.30 -12.44
C TYR A 483 -64.98 -19.79 -13.16
N LEU A 484 -64.95 -19.49 -14.46
CA LEU A 484 -63.93 -19.92 -15.41
C LEU A 484 -62.66 -19.06 -15.32
N ASP A 485 -61.51 -19.71 -15.57
CA ASP A 485 -60.38 -19.27 -16.44
C ASP A 485 -59.76 -17.87 -16.16
N ASN A 486 -58.42 -17.67 -16.07
CA ASN A 486 -57.50 -17.94 -17.18
C ASN A 486 -56.01 -17.72 -16.79
N SER A 487 -55.14 -18.49 -17.46
CA SER A 487 -53.69 -18.42 -17.77
C SER A 487 -52.72 -17.32 -17.28
N GLN A 488 -51.44 -17.71 -17.40
CA GLN A 488 -50.19 -16.92 -17.47
C GLN A 488 -49.65 -16.34 -16.14
N SER A 489 -48.33 -16.17 -15.97
CA SER A 489 -47.20 -16.37 -16.91
C SER A 489 -46.04 -17.16 -16.31
N VAL A 490 -45.47 -18.09 -17.07
CA VAL A 490 -44.08 -18.54 -16.89
C VAL A 490 -43.20 -17.68 -17.80
N SER A 491 -42.14 -17.09 -17.25
CA SER A 491 -41.14 -16.33 -18.01
C SER A 491 -39.74 -16.85 -17.69
N GLU A 492 -39.23 -17.74 -18.54
CA GLU A 492 -37.81 -18.07 -18.56
C GLU A 492 -37.03 -16.89 -19.17
N THR A 493 -35.93 -16.49 -18.53
CA THR A 493 -34.92 -15.63 -19.18
C THR A 493 -33.52 -16.17 -18.87
N SER A 494 -32.98 -16.93 -19.82
CA SER A 494 -31.57 -17.31 -19.84
C SER A 494 -30.80 -16.40 -20.80
N ARG A 495 -29.99 -15.49 -20.26
CA ARG A 495 -28.81 -14.90 -20.91
C ARG A 495 -27.89 -14.26 -19.88
#